data_AF-A0A351EW96-F1
#
_entry.id   AF-A0A351EW96-F1
#
_cell.length_a   1.000
_cell.length_b   1.000
_cell.length_c   1.000
_cell.angle_alpha   90.00
_cell.angle_beta   90.00
_cell.angle_gamma   90.00
#
_symmetry.space_group_name_H-M   'P 1'
#
loop_
_entity.id
_entity.type
_entity.pdbx_description
1 polymer ?
#
loop_
_entity_poly.entity_id
_entity_poly.type
_entity_poly.pdbx_seq_one_letter_code
_entity_poly.pdbx_strand_id
1 'polypeptide(L)'
;MADEGWQEFWLRAAAGGSATPTEASLFQDLDPSFQPTADRPMGALLAIQWRPKPGRMVDFVGQVMTAVPHIERMGGTVRTTQSLLGAYPMTVLISTSFADLDAYGAYADMTATDAQWQEFWGGAMADPTADIVRSGLYLNISG
;
A
#
# COMPACT_ATOMS: atom_id res chain seq x y z
N MET A 1 7.05 -25.95 2.24
CA MET A 1 6.88 -26.61 3.55
C MET A 1 6.79 -25.50 4.57
N ALA A 2 5.71 -25.44 5.36
CA ALA A 2 5.59 -24.43 6.40
C ALA A 2 6.60 -24.77 7.50
N ASP A 3 7.42 -23.80 7.88
CA ASP A 3 8.44 -23.92 8.92
C ASP A 3 7.79 -24.28 10.27
N GLU A 4 8.33 -25.28 10.97
CA GLU A 4 7.80 -25.74 12.27
C GLU A 4 7.80 -24.61 13.30
N GLY A 5 8.81 -23.73 13.26
CA GLY A 5 8.87 -22.56 14.13
C GLY A 5 7.72 -21.58 13.91
N TRP A 6 7.25 -21.45 12.67
CA TRP A 6 6.10 -20.61 12.32
C TRP A 6 4.78 -21.18 12.88
N GLN A 7 4.61 -22.49 12.83
CA GLN A 7 3.43 -23.15 13.39
C GLN A 7 3.42 -23.05 14.92
N GLU A 8 4.57 -23.24 15.56
CA GLU A 8 4.69 -23.17 17.02
C GLU A 8 4.41 -21.76 17.56
N PHE A 9 4.85 -20.72 16.84
CA PHE A 9 4.53 -19.32 17.18
C PHE A 9 3.02 -19.07 17.20
N TRP A 10 2.29 -19.45 16.14
CA TRP A 10 0.85 -19.23 16.05
C TRP A 10 0.07 -20.03 17.10
N LEU A 11 0.52 -21.24 17.42
CA LEU A 11 -0.08 -22.03 18.49
C LEU A 11 0.06 -21.33 19.86
N ARG A 12 1.23 -20.73 20.16
CA ARG A 12 1.43 -19.98 21.41
C ARG A 12 0.67 -18.65 21.44
N ALA A 13 0.67 -17.90 20.35
CA ALA A 13 -0.06 -16.64 20.23
C ALA A 13 -1.58 -16.87 20.37
N ALA A 14 -2.12 -17.93 19.75
CA ALA A 14 -3.52 -18.31 19.86
C ALA A 14 -3.90 -18.82 21.26
N ALA A 15 -3.03 -19.59 21.92
CA ALA A 15 -3.27 -20.12 23.27
C ALA A 15 -3.19 -19.03 24.36
N GLY A 16 -2.37 -18.00 24.17
CA GLY A 16 -2.19 -16.91 25.14
C GLY A 16 -3.17 -15.74 25.00
N GLY A 17 -3.92 -15.64 23.89
CA GLY A 17 -4.85 -14.54 23.63
C GLY A 17 -4.19 -13.15 23.50
N SER A 18 -2.86 -13.08 23.39
CA SER A 18 -2.11 -11.83 23.33
C SER A 18 -2.25 -11.11 21.98
N ALA A 19 -2.64 -11.83 20.92
CA ALA A 19 -3.05 -11.27 19.64
C ALA A 19 -3.95 -12.26 18.88
N THR A 20 -5.09 -11.80 18.38
CA THR A 20 -5.89 -12.55 17.40
C THR A 20 -5.65 -11.96 16.02
N PRO A 21 -5.30 -12.78 15.00
CA PRO A 21 -5.14 -12.27 13.64
C PRO A 21 -6.48 -11.71 13.16
N THR A 22 -6.52 -10.42 12.86
CA THR A 22 -7.74 -9.75 12.36
C THR A 22 -7.87 -9.87 10.85
N GLU A 23 -6.75 -9.94 10.14
CA GLU A 23 -6.71 -10.09 8.68
C GLU A 23 -5.41 -10.76 8.23
N ALA A 24 -5.50 -11.61 7.20
CA ALA A 24 -4.36 -12.09 6.43
C ALA A 24 -4.73 -12.06 4.94
N SER A 25 -3.82 -11.56 4.11
CA SER A 25 -4.04 -11.39 2.68
C SER A 25 -2.77 -11.73 1.90
N LEU A 26 -2.93 -12.37 0.74
CA LEU A 26 -1.83 -12.63 -0.20
C LEU A 26 -1.85 -11.57 -1.29
N PHE A 27 -0.72 -10.91 -1.49
CA PHE A 27 -0.55 -9.83 -2.44
C PHE A 27 0.43 -10.24 -3.55
N GLN A 28 0.09 -9.92 -4.81
CA GLN A 28 1.02 -10.01 -5.95
C GLN A 28 1.50 -8.62 -6.36
N ASP A 29 2.76 -8.50 -6.77
CA ASP A 29 3.29 -7.24 -7.30
C ASP A 29 2.66 -6.93 -8.67
N LEU A 30 2.31 -5.67 -8.89
CA LEU A 30 1.77 -5.21 -10.16
C LEU A 30 2.82 -4.53 -11.05
N ASP A 31 3.99 -4.20 -10.49
CA ASP A 31 5.13 -3.73 -11.29
C ASP A 31 5.95 -4.94 -11.78
N PRO A 32 5.90 -5.28 -13.08
CA PRO A 32 6.65 -6.41 -13.62
C PRO A 32 8.17 -6.16 -13.67
N SER A 33 8.63 -4.93 -13.48
CA SER A 33 10.05 -4.55 -13.53
C SER A 33 10.73 -4.55 -12.16
N PHE A 34 9.97 -4.79 -11.09
CA PHE A 34 10.42 -4.67 -9.72
C PHE A 34 11.64 -5.55 -9.40
N GLN A 35 12.63 -4.95 -8.76
CA GLN A 35 13.72 -5.62 -8.09
C GLN A 35 13.67 -5.31 -6.59
N PRO A 36 13.74 -6.31 -5.69
CA PRO A 36 13.81 -6.05 -4.25
C PRO A 36 15.16 -5.43 -3.88
N THR A 37 15.15 -4.31 -3.18
CA THR A 37 16.34 -3.66 -2.62
C THR A 37 16.31 -3.72 -1.09
N ALA A 38 17.47 -3.97 -0.47
CA ALA A 38 17.60 -4.11 0.98
C ALA A 38 17.44 -2.78 1.73
N ASP A 39 17.69 -1.66 1.06
CA ASP A 39 17.76 -0.34 1.69
C ASP A 39 16.41 0.42 1.67
N ARG A 40 15.29 -0.27 1.42
CA ARG A 40 13.99 0.42 1.39
C ARG A 40 13.63 0.92 2.79
N PRO A 41 13.40 2.23 2.97
CA PRO A 41 12.96 2.75 4.24
C PRO A 41 11.58 2.19 4.58
N MET A 42 11.45 1.64 5.79
CA MET A 42 10.18 1.18 6.35
C MET A 42 9.88 1.87 7.69
N GLY A 43 10.27 3.12 7.91
CA GLY A 43 9.95 3.81 9.18
C GLY A 43 8.46 4.11 9.29
N ALA A 44 7.88 4.67 8.24
CA ALA A 44 6.44 4.86 8.09
C ALA A 44 5.93 4.29 6.76
N LEU A 45 4.72 3.74 6.76
CA LEU A 45 4.07 3.12 5.61
C LEU A 45 2.63 3.62 5.50
N LEU A 46 2.36 4.45 4.49
CA LEU A 46 0.99 4.77 4.09
C LEU A 46 0.48 3.62 3.21
N ALA A 47 -0.61 2.98 3.59
CA ALA A 47 -1.21 1.91 2.80
C ALA A 47 -2.68 2.23 2.51
N ILE A 48 -3.04 2.30 1.24
CA ILE A 48 -4.41 2.59 0.78
C ILE A 48 -4.84 1.47 -0.16
N GLN A 49 -5.94 0.80 0.19
CA GLN A 49 -6.50 -0.28 -0.62
C GLN A 49 -7.75 0.19 -1.35
N TRP A 50 -7.79 -0.12 -2.63
CA TRP A 50 -8.77 0.36 -3.59
C TRP A 50 -9.51 -0.81 -4.23
N ARG A 51 -10.82 -0.68 -4.36
CA ARG A 51 -11.66 -1.57 -5.16
C ARG A 51 -11.99 -0.88 -6.47
N PRO A 52 -11.46 -1.37 -7.61
CA PRO A 52 -11.86 -0.87 -8.91
C PRO A 52 -13.35 -1.06 -9.14
N LYS A 53 -13.98 -0.07 -9.76
CA LYS A 53 -15.38 -0.14 -10.15
C LYS A 53 -15.57 -1.21 -11.24
N PRO A 54 -16.77 -1.81 -11.37
CA PRO A 54 -17.03 -2.81 -12.40
C PRO A 54 -16.61 -2.35 -13.80
N GLY A 55 -15.78 -3.15 -14.48
CA GLY A 55 -15.26 -2.84 -15.81
C GLY A 55 -14.14 -1.80 -15.88
N ARG A 56 -13.75 -1.17 -14.77
CA ARG A 56 -12.74 -0.07 -14.74
C ARG A 56 -11.35 -0.50 -14.24
N MET A 57 -11.11 -1.81 -14.07
CA MET A 57 -9.83 -2.33 -13.55
C MET A 57 -8.62 -1.84 -14.34
N VAL A 58 -8.67 -1.91 -15.68
CA VAL A 58 -7.56 -1.49 -16.55
C VAL A 58 -7.33 0.02 -16.43
N ASP A 59 -8.40 0.82 -16.43
CA ASP A 59 -8.33 2.28 -16.27
C ASP A 59 -7.71 2.66 -14.92
N PHE A 60 -8.15 2.00 -13.84
CA PHE A 60 -7.62 2.21 -12.50
C PHE A 60 -6.13 1.87 -12.42
N VAL A 61 -5.72 0.71 -12.95
CA VAL A 61 -4.29 0.35 -13.01
C VAL A 61 -3.49 1.38 -13.82
N GLY A 62 -4.05 1.88 -14.93
CA GLY A 62 -3.46 2.98 -15.69
C GLY A 62 -3.25 4.24 -14.85
N GLN A 63 -4.28 4.67 -14.11
CA GLN A 63 -4.17 5.82 -13.19
C GLN A 63 -3.14 5.59 -12.09
N VAL A 64 -3.07 4.37 -11.54
CA VAL A 64 -2.05 4.01 -10.55
C VAL A 64 -0.64 4.13 -11.12
N MET A 65 -0.39 3.61 -12.32
CA MET A 65 0.92 3.72 -12.97
C MET A 65 1.28 5.18 -13.31
N THR A 66 0.29 6.03 -13.60
CA THR A 66 0.50 7.48 -13.74
C THR A 66 0.80 8.16 -12.39
N ALA A 67 0.19 7.70 -11.29
CA ALA A 67 0.42 8.26 -9.95
C ALA A 67 1.82 7.97 -9.40
N VAL A 68 2.36 6.77 -9.67
CA VAL A 68 3.68 6.30 -9.19
C VAL A 68 4.80 7.35 -9.32
N PRO A 69 5.12 7.90 -10.51
CA PRO A 69 6.19 8.87 -10.66
C PRO A 69 5.93 10.18 -9.91
N HIS A 70 4.67 10.59 -9.71
CA HIS A 70 4.36 11.75 -8.87
C HIS A 70 4.67 11.45 -7.40
N ILE A 71 4.25 10.28 -6.90
CA ILE A 71 4.50 9.84 -5.52
C ILE A 71 6.01 9.76 -5.25
N GLU A 72 6.78 9.17 -6.17
CA GLU A 72 8.23 9.05 -6.08
C GLU A 72 8.94 10.40 -6.07
N ARG A 73 8.53 11.32 -6.95
CA ARG A 73 9.06 12.68 -6.98
C ARG A 73 8.81 13.45 -5.69
N MET A 74 7.68 13.20 -5.02
CA MET A 74 7.33 13.82 -3.74
C MET A 74 8.01 13.15 -2.54
N GLY A 75 8.86 12.13 -2.75
CA GLY A 75 9.67 11.49 -1.72
C GLY A 75 9.10 10.18 -1.17
N GLY A 76 8.00 9.67 -1.73
CA GLY A 76 7.44 8.37 -1.34
C GLY A 76 8.06 7.23 -2.13
N THR A 77 8.43 6.12 -1.49
CA THR A 77 8.78 4.89 -2.22
C THR A 77 7.52 4.04 -2.38
N VAL A 78 7.01 3.90 -3.60
CA VAL A 78 5.71 3.27 -3.83
C VAL A 78 5.86 1.80 -4.21
N ARG A 79 4.88 1.01 -3.77
CA ARG A 79 4.68 -0.38 -4.17
C ARG A 79 3.20 -0.66 -4.35
N THR A 80 2.87 -1.19 -5.51
CA THR A 80 1.50 -1.52 -5.89
C THR A 80 1.32 -3.02 -5.96
N THR A 81 0.35 -3.52 -5.21
CA THR A 81 0.08 -4.94 -5.15
C THR A 81 -1.41 -5.23 -5.28
N GLN A 82 -1.78 -6.38 -5.85
CA GLN A 82 -3.17 -6.84 -5.89
C GLN A 82 -3.39 -7.95 -4.86
N SER A 83 -4.47 -7.83 -4.07
CA SER A 83 -4.91 -8.89 -3.18
C SER A 83 -5.51 -10.03 -4.00
N LEU A 84 -4.85 -11.18 -4.02
CA LEU A 84 -5.36 -12.40 -4.66
C LEU A 84 -6.32 -13.15 -3.74
N LEU A 85 -6.00 -13.17 -2.45
CA LEU A 85 -6.75 -13.85 -1.39
C LEU A 85 -6.79 -12.96 -0.14
N GLY A 86 -7.79 -13.14 0.71
CA GLY A 86 -7.95 -12.41 1.99
C GLY A 86 -9.32 -11.78 2.16
N ALA A 87 -9.44 -10.81 3.07
CA ALA A 87 -10.71 -10.13 3.38
C ALA A 87 -11.22 -9.24 2.24
N TYR A 88 -10.31 -8.75 1.39
CA TYR A 88 -10.62 -7.86 0.28
C TYR A 88 -10.01 -8.37 -1.04
N PRO A 89 -10.45 -9.53 -1.56
CA PRO A 89 -9.89 -10.08 -2.79
C PRO A 89 -10.15 -9.16 -4.00
N MET A 90 -9.28 -9.23 -5.00
CA MET A 90 -9.32 -8.46 -6.24
C MET A 90 -9.24 -6.93 -6.07
N THR A 91 -8.86 -6.46 -4.89
CA THR A 91 -8.54 -5.05 -4.64
C THR A 91 -7.05 -4.79 -4.83
N VAL A 92 -6.67 -3.53 -5.00
CA VAL A 92 -5.29 -3.10 -5.20
C VAL A 92 -4.84 -2.30 -3.99
N LEU A 93 -3.75 -2.70 -3.36
CA LEU A 93 -3.08 -2.01 -2.28
C LEU A 93 -1.94 -1.16 -2.86
N ILE A 94 -2.02 0.15 -2.65
CA ILE A 94 -0.94 1.10 -2.91
C ILE A 94 -0.27 1.37 -1.57
N SER A 95 0.98 0.94 -1.45
CA SER A 95 1.80 1.14 -0.26
C SER A 95 2.90 2.15 -0.58
N THR A 96 2.99 3.21 0.20
CA THR A 96 4.03 4.24 0.08
C THR A 96 4.85 4.26 1.35
N SER A 97 6.13 3.95 1.26
CA SER A 97 7.05 3.90 2.39
C SER A 97 7.93 5.14 2.49
N PHE A 98 8.26 5.48 3.73
CA PHE A 98 9.04 6.66 4.12
C PHE A 98 10.07 6.27 5.18
N ALA A 99 11.14 7.06 5.26
CA ALA A 99 12.22 6.85 6.24
C ALA A 99 11.72 6.97 7.68
N ASP A 100 10.82 7.92 7.93
CA ASP A 100 10.25 8.25 9.23
C ASP A 100 8.96 9.08 9.05
N LEU A 101 8.42 9.58 10.16
CA LEU A 101 7.24 10.44 10.15
C LEU A 101 7.51 11.85 9.59
N ASP A 102 8.73 12.36 9.69
CA ASP A 102 9.08 13.68 9.18
C ASP A 102 9.08 13.66 7.64
N ALA A 103 9.63 12.60 7.04
CA ALA A 103 9.56 12.36 5.61
C ALA A 103 8.11 12.18 5.12
N TYR A 104 7.27 11.48 5.88
CA TYR A 104 5.83 11.41 5.59
C TYR A 104 5.15 12.78 5.68
N GLY A 105 5.48 13.60 6.68
CA GLY A 105 4.96 14.95 6.83
C GLY A 105 5.32 15.83 5.63
N ALA A 106 6.59 15.83 5.22
CA ALA A 106 7.05 16.55 4.03
C ALA A 106 6.35 16.09 2.74
N TYR A 107 6.13 14.78 2.59
CA TYR A 107 5.34 14.23 1.50
C TYR A 107 3.89 14.73 1.54
N ALA A 108 3.24 14.70 2.72
CA ALA A 108 1.86 15.16 2.88
C ALA A 108 1.72 16.65 2.52
N ASP A 109 2.66 17.48 2.97
CA ASP A 109 2.71 18.90 2.59
C ASP A 109 2.85 19.06 1.08
N MET A 110 3.73 18.28 0.44
CA MET A 110 3.91 18.29 -1.01
C MET A 110 2.62 17.91 -1.75
N THR A 111 1.88 16.89 -1.29
CA THR A 111 0.59 16.52 -1.91
C THR A 111 -0.44 17.65 -1.83
N ALA A 112 -0.33 18.57 -0.86
CA ALA A 112 -1.22 19.71 -0.74
C ALA A 112 -0.84 20.88 -1.65
N THR A 113 0.43 20.98 -2.09
CA THR A 113 0.95 22.15 -2.84
C THR A 113 1.44 21.84 -4.25
N ASP A 114 1.66 20.58 -4.60
CA ASP A 114 2.23 20.20 -5.88
C ASP A 114 1.19 20.28 -7.01
N ALA A 115 1.43 21.19 -7.96
CA ALA A 115 0.48 21.47 -9.04
C ALA A 115 0.23 20.27 -9.96
N GLN A 116 1.26 19.48 -10.28
CA GLN A 116 1.12 18.31 -11.16
C GLN A 116 0.30 17.21 -10.47
N TRP A 117 0.54 17.00 -9.18
CA TRP A 117 -0.23 16.08 -8.37
C TRP A 117 -1.69 16.55 -8.24
N GLN A 118 -1.93 17.83 -7.97
CA GLN A 118 -3.28 18.38 -7.91
C GLN A 118 -4.04 18.24 -9.22
N GLU A 119 -3.39 18.47 -10.36
CA GLU A 119 -3.99 18.29 -11.68
C GLU A 119 -4.35 16.83 -11.94
N PHE A 120 -3.40 15.91 -11.72
CA PHE A 120 -3.65 14.47 -11.82
C PHE A 120 -4.80 14.03 -10.92
N TRP A 121 -4.76 14.41 -9.65
CA TRP A 121 -5.75 14.02 -8.65
C TRP A 121 -7.13 14.59 -8.96
N GLY A 122 -7.21 15.85 -9.38
CA GLY A 122 -8.44 16.47 -9.83
C GLY A 122 -9.07 15.73 -11.01
N GLY A 123 -8.25 15.32 -11.98
CA GLY A 123 -8.69 14.49 -13.11
C GLY A 123 -9.20 13.11 -12.66
N ALA A 124 -8.46 12.43 -11.78
CA ALA A 124 -8.87 11.13 -11.25
C ALA A 124 -10.20 11.20 -10.46
N MET A 125 -10.45 12.30 -9.75
CA MET A 125 -11.68 12.52 -9.00
C MET A 125 -12.87 12.94 -9.88
N ALA A 126 -12.64 13.48 -11.07
CA ALA A 126 -13.70 13.82 -12.02
C ALA A 126 -14.31 12.58 -12.70
N ASP A 127 -13.52 11.53 -12.92
CA ASP A 127 -13.97 10.21 -13.37
C ASP A 127 -13.36 9.09 -12.50
N PRO A 128 -13.91 8.85 -11.29
CA PRO A 128 -13.33 7.90 -10.36
C PRO A 128 -13.47 6.47 -10.86
N THR A 129 -12.34 5.76 -10.95
CA THR A 129 -12.25 4.37 -11.44
C THR A 129 -12.26 3.34 -10.31
N ALA A 130 -12.11 3.75 -9.04
CA ALA A 130 -12.09 2.87 -7.88
C ALA A 130 -12.60 3.57 -6.61
N ASP A 131 -12.98 2.79 -5.60
CA ASP A 131 -13.38 3.24 -4.27
C ASP A 131 -12.35 2.78 -3.22
N ILE A 132 -12.05 3.62 -2.22
CA ILE A 132 -11.21 3.21 -1.09
C ILE A 132 -11.99 2.21 -0.23
N VAL A 133 -11.38 1.06 0.08
CA VAL A 133 -11.96 0.08 1.01
C VAL A 133 -11.28 0.08 2.37
N ARG A 134 -10.00 0.46 2.44
CA ARG A 134 -9.29 0.72 3.69
C ARG A 134 -8.11 1.66 3.45
N SER A 135 -7.70 2.37 4.49
CA SER A 135 -6.44 3.11 4.51
C SER A 135 -5.84 3.10 5.91
N GLY A 136 -4.53 3.28 6.01
CA GLY A 136 -3.83 3.38 7.27
C GLY A 136 -2.41 3.92 7.10
N LEU A 137 -1.90 4.54 8.16
CA LEU A 137 -0.48 4.86 8.31
C LEU A 137 0.09 3.93 9.39
N TYR A 138 1.08 3.14 9.02
CA TYR A 138 1.72 2.16 9.88
C TYR A 138 3.14 2.61 10.18
N LEU A 139 3.60 2.37 11.40
CA LEU A 139 4.98 2.63 11.81
C LEU A 139 5.67 1.30 12.01
N ASN A 140 6.92 1.20 11.59
CA ASN A 140 7.74 0.08 12.00
C ASN A 140 8.09 0.24 13.48
N ILE A 141 7.68 -0.74 14.27
CA ILE A 141 7.99 -0.85 15.69
C ILE A 141 9.18 -1.82 15.78
N SER A 142 10.35 -1.36 15.37
CA SER A 142 11.60 -2.04 15.70
C SER A 142 12.03 -1.62 17.10
N GLY A 143 12.03 -2.56 18.03
CA GLY A 143 12.63 -2.40 19.36
C GLY A 143 14.14 -2.60 19.34
#